data_AF-X1RRN5-F1
#
_entry.id   AF-X1RRN5-F1
#
_cell.length_a   1.000
_cell.length_b   1.000
_cell.length_c   1.000
_cell.angle_alpha   90.00
_cell.angle_beta   90.00
_cell.angle_gamma   90.00
#
_symmetry.space_group_name_H-M   'P 1'
#
loop_
_entity.id
_entity.type
_entity.pdbx_description
1 polymer ?
#
loop_
_entity_poly.entity_id
_entity_poly.type
_entity_poly.pdbx_seq_one_letter_code
_entity_poly.pdbx_strand_id
1 'polypeptide(L)'
;MVEGLGLAGITETPIVIVNGQRPGPATGLPTRTEQSDLEFVLHASHGEFPRAVLAPATVEDAFWLTIKAFNLAEKYQLPVILLTDQHLASSYTTVDRFDLSKVTIERGLLFSAEQVGESEYKRHKITKSGVSPRAFPGQEGALVVTDADEHNEEGHLIEDAETRTQMMQKRMRKLFSLKQEIAPPRLYGPKKAETMLIGWGSTYGAIREAVDMLRAERASVNLLHLNELWPFPTEAVADALDNARSSYVIENNATGQLSHLIQKESGRKISGRILKYDGRPFTPAYITRELKKEDCDHGNND
;
A
#
# COMPACT_ATOMS: atom_id res chain seq x y z
N MET A 1 -11.81 9.24 8.99
CA MET A 1 -12.30 7.87 9.28
C MET A 1 -11.36 7.11 10.23
N VAL A 2 -10.55 7.80 11.05
CA VAL A 2 -9.43 7.16 11.75
C VAL A 2 -9.89 6.19 12.85
N GLU A 3 -10.85 6.58 13.68
CA GLU A 3 -11.42 5.73 14.72
C GLU A 3 -12.11 4.48 14.12
N GLY A 4 -12.94 4.67 13.09
CA GLY A 4 -13.58 3.56 12.38
C GLY A 4 -12.60 2.59 11.71
N LEU A 5 -11.43 3.08 11.26
CA LEU A 5 -10.35 2.22 10.76
C LEU A 5 -9.78 1.33 11.88
N GLY A 6 -9.59 1.90 13.07
CA GLY A 6 -9.19 1.14 14.26
C GLY A 6 -10.24 0.10 14.66
N LEU A 7 -11.52 0.49 14.64
CA LEU A 7 -12.64 -0.42 14.90
C LEU A 7 -12.65 -1.61 13.92
N ALA A 8 -12.44 -1.37 12.63
CA ALA A 8 -12.34 -2.44 11.64
C ALA A 8 -11.10 -3.33 11.87
N GLY A 9 -10.01 -2.75 12.37
CA GLY A 9 -8.80 -3.48 12.76
C GLY A 9 -9.03 -4.44 13.94
N ILE A 10 -9.65 -3.97 15.02
CA ILE A 10 -9.89 -4.77 16.23
C ILE A 10 -10.97 -5.83 16.01
N THR A 11 -12.06 -5.50 15.32
CA THR A 11 -13.15 -6.43 14.98
C THR A 11 -12.83 -7.37 13.81
N GLU A 12 -11.67 -7.18 13.17
CA GLU A 12 -11.25 -7.93 11.98
C GLU A 12 -12.30 -7.87 10.87
N THR A 13 -12.84 -6.69 10.63
CA THR A 13 -13.90 -6.46 9.64
C THR A 13 -13.28 -6.07 8.29
N PRO A 14 -13.50 -6.86 7.22
CA PRO A 14 -13.07 -6.51 5.87
C PRO A 14 -13.65 -5.16 5.43
N ILE A 15 -12.79 -4.19 5.11
CA ILE A 15 -13.20 -2.93 4.49
C ILE A 15 -12.17 -2.50 3.45
N VAL A 16 -12.64 -1.88 2.36
CA VAL A 16 -11.81 -1.21 1.37
C VAL A 16 -12.09 0.29 1.44
N ILE A 17 -11.04 1.09 1.59
CA ILE A 17 -11.12 2.55 1.65
C ILE A 17 -10.33 3.13 0.49
N VAL A 18 -10.94 4.02 -0.29
CA VAL A 18 -10.20 4.82 -1.29
C VAL A 18 -9.81 6.14 -0.64
N ASN A 19 -8.51 6.40 -0.48
CA ASN A 19 -8.00 7.72 -0.16
C ASN A 19 -7.58 8.41 -1.48
N GLY A 20 -8.45 9.29 -1.99
CA GLY A 20 -8.15 10.17 -3.11
C GLY A 20 -7.41 11.42 -2.65
N GLN A 21 -6.09 11.36 -2.66
CA GLN A 21 -5.23 12.41 -2.12
C GLN A 21 -5.37 13.73 -2.89
N ARG A 22 -5.29 14.83 -2.14
CA ARG A 22 -5.28 16.21 -2.64
C ARG A 22 -4.42 17.05 -1.69
N PRO A 23 -3.87 18.20 -2.13
CA PRO A 23 -3.02 19.00 -1.25
C PRO A 23 -3.75 19.40 0.02
N GLY A 24 -3.10 19.12 1.15
CA GLY A 24 -3.48 19.59 2.48
C GLY A 24 -2.69 20.83 2.90
N PRO A 25 -2.60 21.13 4.21
CA PRO A 25 -3.43 20.59 5.29
C PRO A 25 -4.85 21.19 5.29
N ALA A 26 -5.74 20.60 6.10
CA ALA A 26 -7.14 21.03 6.24
C ALA A 26 -7.87 21.09 4.88
N THR A 27 -8.42 22.25 4.51
CA THR A 27 -9.08 22.41 3.21
C THR A 27 -8.08 22.34 2.05
N GLY A 28 -6.84 22.76 2.26
CA GLY A 28 -5.78 22.77 1.25
C GLY A 28 -6.23 23.24 -0.14
N LEU A 29 -5.92 22.48 -1.19
CA LEU A 29 -6.32 22.77 -2.57
C LEU A 29 -7.24 21.65 -3.10
N PRO A 30 -8.58 21.79 -3.00
CA PRO A 30 -9.52 20.69 -3.28
C PRO A 30 -9.47 20.11 -4.69
N THR A 31 -9.03 20.89 -5.67
CA THR A 31 -9.06 20.51 -7.09
C THR A 31 -7.66 20.28 -7.67
N ARG A 32 -6.68 19.98 -6.82
CA ARG A 32 -5.25 19.84 -7.17
C ARG A 32 -4.72 18.49 -6.66
N THR A 33 -3.54 18.08 -7.15
CA THR A 33 -2.96 16.78 -6.81
C THR A 33 -1.80 16.89 -5.82
N GLU A 34 -1.72 15.96 -4.89
CA GLU A 34 -0.61 15.76 -3.96
C GLU A 34 -0.58 14.29 -3.52
N GLN A 35 0.57 13.85 -3.03
CA GLN A 35 0.84 12.51 -2.50
C GLN A 35 1.36 12.62 -1.05
N SER A 36 0.67 13.42 -0.24
CA SER A 36 1.08 13.82 1.13
C SER A 36 0.56 12.91 2.25
N ASP A 37 -0.20 11.85 1.92
CA ASP A 37 -0.95 11.11 2.93
C ASP A 37 -0.37 9.72 3.22
N LEU A 38 0.75 9.34 2.60
CA LEU A 38 1.34 8.01 2.73
C LEU A 38 1.67 7.67 4.20
N GLU A 39 2.46 8.48 4.88
CA GLU A 39 2.78 8.28 6.30
C GLU A 39 1.52 8.30 7.17
N PHE A 40 0.54 9.16 6.84
CA PHE A 40 -0.73 9.21 7.55
C PHE A 40 -1.48 7.88 7.43
N VAL A 41 -1.66 7.32 6.23
CA VAL A 41 -2.42 6.06 6.08
C VAL A 41 -1.68 4.85 6.66
N LEU A 42 -0.35 4.86 6.65
CA LEU A 42 0.46 3.83 7.29
C LEU A 42 0.31 3.82 8.82
N HIS A 43 0.11 4.99 9.41
CA HIS A 43 0.06 5.19 10.86
C HIS A 43 -1.33 5.60 11.39
N ALA A 44 -2.36 5.56 10.55
CA ALA A 44 -3.70 5.93 10.94
C ALA A 44 -4.27 4.96 11.97
N SER A 45 -4.84 5.55 13.02
CA SER A 45 -5.43 4.94 14.23
C SER A 45 -4.42 4.67 15.34
N HIS A 46 -4.91 4.79 16.57
CA HIS A 46 -4.19 4.36 17.76
C HIS A 46 -4.09 2.82 17.80
N GLY A 47 -3.06 2.32 18.48
CA GLY A 47 -2.76 0.89 18.56
C GLY A 47 -2.20 0.30 17.26
N GLU A 48 -2.04 -1.02 17.24
CA GLU A 48 -1.44 -1.76 16.11
C GLU A 48 -2.43 -2.78 15.56
N PHE A 49 -2.54 -2.83 14.23
CA PHE A 49 -3.32 -3.84 13.52
C PHE A 49 -2.82 -3.94 12.08
N PRO A 50 -2.99 -5.10 11.44
CA PRO A 50 -2.63 -5.25 10.04
C PRO A 50 -3.54 -4.42 9.14
N ARG A 51 -2.94 -3.83 8.11
CA ARG A 51 -3.61 -3.15 7.00
C ARG A 51 -2.82 -3.41 5.71
N ALA A 52 -3.44 -3.19 4.56
CA ALA A 52 -2.72 -3.13 3.29
C ALA A 52 -2.88 -1.75 2.66
N VAL A 53 -1.87 -1.29 1.92
CA VAL A 53 -1.90 -0.02 1.17
C VAL A 53 -1.45 -0.30 -0.27
N LEU A 54 -2.36 -0.08 -1.22
CA LEU A 54 -2.13 -0.25 -2.65
C LEU A 54 -2.23 1.11 -3.33
N ALA A 55 -1.33 1.43 -4.25
CA ALA A 55 -1.28 2.73 -4.93
C ALA A 55 -1.27 2.55 -6.46
N PRO A 56 -2.43 2.65 -7.12
CA PRO A 56 -2.50 2.46 -8.57
C PRO A 56 -1.74 3.54 -9.33
N ALA A 57 -1.03 3.13 -10.38
CA ALA A 57 -0.24 4.02 -11.22
C ALA A 57 -0.96 4.44 -12.50
N THR A 58 -1.83 3.56 -13.02
CA THR A 58 -2.62 3.77 -14.24
C THR A 58 -4.09 3.43 -14.01
N VAL A 59 -4.94 3.69 -15.00
CA VAL A 59 -6.37 3.32 -14.98
C VAL A 59 -6.55 1.80 -14.91
N GLU A 60 -5.70 1.04 -15.59
CA GLU A 60 -5.69 -0.42 -15.52
C GLU A 60 -5.26 -0.92 -14.15
N ASP A 61 -4.21 -0.33 -13.56
CA ASP A 61 -3.80 -0.66 -12.20
C ASP A 61 -4.94 -0.34 -11.21
N ALA A 62 -5.66 0.78 -11.39
CA ALA A 62 -6.79 1.13 -10.53
C ALA A 62 -7.91 0.07 -10.60
N PHE A 63 -8.22 -0.46 -11.78
CA PHE A 63 -9.20 -1.53 -11.93
C PHE A 63 -8.74 -2.82 -11.23
N TRP A 64 -7.54 -3.32 -11.54
CA TRP A 64 -7.06 -4.61 -11.03
C TRP A 64 -6.69 -4.57 -9.55
N LEU A 65 -6.08 -3.49 -9.07
CA LEU A 65 -5.78 -3.34 -7.64
C LEU A 65 -7.02 -3.14 -6.79
N THR A 66 -8.12 -2.62 -7.35
CA THR A 66 -9.40 -2.57 -6.63
C THR A 66 -9.96 -3.97 -6.40
N ILE A 67 -9.92 -4.85 -7.42
CA ILE A 67 -10.31 -6.26 -7.26
C ILE A 67 -9.41 -6.94 -6.22
N LYS A 68 -8.09 -6.73 -6.33
CA LYS A 68 -7.13 -7.24 -5.35
C LYS A 68 -7.44 -6.74 -3.94
N ALA A 69 -7.78 -5.46 -3.78
CA ALA A 69 -8.11 -4.88 -2.48
C ALA A 69 -9.28 -5.58 -1.80
N PHE A 70 -10.36 -5.85 -2.55
CA PHE A 70 -11.50 -6.60 -2.00
C PHE A 70 -11.11 -8.03 -1.62
N ASN A 71 -10.34 -8.72 -2.47
CA ASN A 71 -9.87 -10.07 -2.18
C ASN A 71 -8.98 -10.10 -0.93
N LEU A 72 -8.02 -9.18 -0.79
CA LEU A 72 -7.16 -9.08 0.40
C LEU A 72 -7.96 -8.76 1.66
N ALA A 73 -8.91 -7.83 1.58
CA ALA A 73 -9.76 -7.45 2.71
C ALA A 73 -10.55 -8.65 3.23
N GLU A 74 -11.15 -9.45 2.35
CA GLU A 74 -11.95 -10.62 2.74
C GLU A 74 -11.09 -11.82 3.16
N LYS A 75 -10.01 -12.10 2.43
CA LYS A 75 -9.09 -13.21 2.70
C LYS A 75 -8.42 -13.09 4.06
N TYR A 76 -8.02 -11.87 4.43
CA TYR A 76 -7.30 -11.61 5.68
C TYR A 76 -8.11 -10.85 6.72
N GLN A 77 -9.36 -10.49 6.44
CA GLN A 77 -10.23 -9.83 7.43
C GLN A 77 -9.56 -8.59 8.04
N LEU A 78 -9.18 -7.66 7.16
CA LEU A 78 -8.45 -6.46 7.52
C LEU A 78 -8.82 -5.26 6.63
N PRO A 79 -8.51 -4.03 7.04
CA PRO A 79 -8.64 -2.86 6.20
C PRO A 79 -7.61 -2.82 5.05
N VAL A 80 -8.09 -2.53 3.84
CA VAL A 80 -7.23 -2.26 2.68
C VAL A 80 -7.48 -0.83 2.18
N ILE A 81 -6.41 -0.08 1.97
CA ILE A 81 -6.46 1.31 1.52
C ILE A 81 -5.94 1.37 0.08
N LEU A 82 -6.79 1.84 -0.83
CA LEU A 82 -6.39 2.27 -2.17
C LEU A 82 -5.99 3.74 -2.10
N LEU A 83 -4.68 4.00 -2.18
CA LEU A 83 -4.08 5.31 -2.10
C LEU A 83 -3.87 5.86 -3.51
N THR A 84 -4.84 6.63 -4.00
CA THR A 84 -4.77 7.32 -5.28
C THR A 84 -4.60 8.83 -5.06
N ASP A 85 -4.57 9.63 -6.11
CA ASP A 85 -4.46 11.07 -6.03
C ASP A 85 -5.36 11.74 -7.06
N GLN A 86 -5.62 13.03 -6.86
CA GLN A 86 -6.51 13.82 -7.72
C GLN A 86 -6.10 13.75 -9.20
N HIS A 87 -4.81 13.62 -9.52
CA HIS A 87 -4.36 13.54 -10.91
C HIS A 87 -4.87 12.27 -11.57
N LEU A 88 -4.67 11.10 -10.96
CA LEU A 88 -5.20 9.85 -11.53
C LEU A 88 -6.73 9.83 -11.52
N ALA A 89 -7.35 10.27 -10.42
CA ALA A 89 -8.80 10.22 -10.24
C ALA A 89 -9.59 11.13 -11.20
N SER A 90 -8.98 12.21 -11.71
CA SER A 90 -9.63 13.16 -12.62
C SER A 90 -9.14 13.09 -14.06
N SER A 91 -8.11 12.28 -14.33
CA SER A 91 -7.63 12.06 -15.70
C SER A 91 -8.41 10.94 -16.38
N TYR A 92 -8.43 10.96 -17.70
CA TYR A 92 -8.97 9.89 -18.52
C TYR A 92 -7.94 9.47 -19.57
N THR A 93 -7.94 8.19 -19.91
CA THR A 93 -7.10 7.63 -20.96
C THR A 93 -7.89 6.59 -21.74
N THR A 94 -7.53 6.37 -23.00
CA THR A 94 -8.02 5.22 -23.76
C THR A 94 -7.29 3.98 -23.28
N VAL A 95 -8.04 2.92 -22.98
CA VAL A 95 -7.52 1.62 -22.55
C VAL A 95 -8.19 0.52 -23.35
N ASP A 96 -7.51 -0.62 -23.47
CA ASP A 96 -8.15 -1.82 -23.99
C ASP A 96 -9.30 -2.24 -23.08
N ARG A 97 -10.31 -2.88 -23.66
CA ARG A 97 -11.45 -3.37 -22.89
C ARG A 97 -10.97 -4.40 -21.86
N PHE A 98 -11.33 -4.19 -20.59
CA PHE A 98 -11.02 -5.15 -19.52
C PHE A 98 -11.67 -6.51 -19.79
N ASP A 99 -10.85 -7.56 -19.69
CA ASP A 99 -11.30 -8.95 -19.77
C ASP A 99 -11.84 -9.40 -18.40
N LEU A 100 -13.16 -9.31 -18.25
CA LEU A 100 -13.84 -9.63 -16.99
C LEU A 100 -13.76 -11.13 -16.63
N SER A 101 -13.40 -12.01 -17.57
CA SER A 101 -13.23 -13.44 -17.26
C SER A 101 -12.02 -13.71 -16.35
N LYS A 102 -11.09 -12.76 -16.26
CA LYS A 102 -9.91 -12.84 -15.38
C LYS A 102 -10.18 -12.36 -13.95
N VAL A 103 -11.37 -11.84 -13.66
CA VAL A 103 -11.74 -11.38 -12.32
C VAL A 103 -11.96 -12.60 -11.42
N THR A 104 -11.18 -12.69 -10.36
CA THR A 104 -11.34 -13.70 -9.30
C THR A 104 -11.93 -13.07 -8.04
N ILE A 105 -12.85 -13.79 -7.39
CA ILE A 105 -13.46 -13.36 -6.13
C ILE A 105 -13.03 -14.35 -5.04
N GLU A 106 -12.19 -13.88 -4.11
CA GLU A 106 -11.69 -14.67 -3.00
C GLU A 106 -12.37 -14.24 -1.69
N ARG A 107 -13.41 -14.97 -1.29
CA ARG A 107 -14.21 -14.65 -0.08
C ARG A 107 -13.49 -14.96 1.25
N GLY A 108 -12.31 -15.56 1.19
CA GLY A 108 -11.51 -15.95 2.34
C GLY A 108 -12.05 -17.18 3.09
N LEU A 109 -11.64 -17.30 4.36
CA LEU A 109 -12.05 -18.39 5.23
C LEU A 109 -13.45 -18.13 5.83
N LEU A 110 -14.46 -18.70 5.18
CA LEU A 110 -15.85 -18.63 5.66
C LEU A 110 -16.17 -19.81 6.59
N PHE A 111 -17.08 -19.56 7.53
CA PHE A 111 -17.67 -20.59 8.38
C PHE A 111 -18.65 -21.46 7.58
N SER A 112 -18.54 -22.78 7.72
CA SER A 112 -19.53 -23.75 7.25
C SER A 112 -20.08 -24.52 8.45
N ALA A 113 -21.41 -24.52 8.59
CA ALA A 113 -22.11 -25.21 9.68
C ALA A 113 -21.89 -26.73 9.65
N GLU A 114 -21.61 -27.31 8.47
CA GLU A 114 -21.35 -28.74 8.29
C GLU A 114 -19.97 -29.17 8.82
N GLN A 115 -19.02 -28.23 8.93
CA GLN A 115 -17.64 -28.53 9.31
C GLN A 115 -17.42 -28.59 10.82
N VAL A 116 -18.43 -28.21 11.60
CA VAL A 116 -18.32 -28.12 13.04
C VAL A 116 -19.23 -29.18 13.62
N GLY A 117 -18.63 -30.18 14.27
CA GLY A 117 -19.35 -31.05 15.19
C GLY A 117 -19.93 -30.24 16.36
N GLU A 118 -20.17 -30.86 17.51
CA GLU A 118 -20.81 -30.23 18.69
C GLU A 118 -20.09 -28.98 19.29
N SER A 119 -19.05 -28.41 18.67
CA SER A 119 -18.35 -27.23 19.20
C SER A 119 -18.97 -25.90 18.74
N GLU A 120 -19.14 -24.97 19.68
CA GLU A 120 -19.68 -23.62 19.45
C GLU A 120 -18.80 -22.75 18.52
N TYR A 121 -19.43 -21.94 17.67
CA TYR A 121 -18.74 -20.99 16.78
C TYR A 121 -18.04 -19.88 17.57
N LYS A 122 -16.80 -19.56 17.18
CA LYS A 122 -15.97 -18.52 17.82
C LYS A 122 -15.46 -17.53 16.77
N ARG A 123 -16.02 -16.31 16.76
CA ARG A 123 -15.74 -15.27 15.74
C ARG A 123 -14.25 -14.92 15.65
N HIS A 124 -13.58 -14.89 16.79
CA HIS A 124 -12.18 -14.49 16.92
C HIS A 124 -11.26 -15.67 17.27
N LYS A 125 -11.65 -16.91 16.90
CA LYS A 125 -10.85 -18.13 17.11
C LYS A 125 -9.38 -17.93 16.77
N ILE A 126 -8.49 -18.26 17.69
CA ILE A 126 -7.05 -18.17 17.52
C ILE A 126 -6.60 -19.30 16.60
N THR A 127 -6.07 -18.92 15.43
CA THR A 127 -5.55 -19.85 14.43
C THR A 127 -4.06 -19.61 14.19
N LYS A 128 -3.38 -20.59 13.59
CA LYS A 128 -1.97 -20.47 13.21
C LYS A 128 -1.74 -19.36 12.19
N SER A 129 -2.65 -19.20 11.22
CA SER A 129 -2.59 -18.12 10.21
C SER A 129 -2.96 -16.74 10.77
N GLY A 130 -3.66 -16.71 11.91
CA GLY A 130 -4.25 -15.48 12.45
C GLY A 130 -5.63 -15.15 11.88
N VAL A 131 -6.09 -15.87 10.84
CA VAL A 131 -7.41 -15.68 10.22
C VAL A 131 -8.40 -16.66 10.85
N SER A 132 -9.47 -16.14 11.47
CA SER A 132 -10.58 -16.94 12.03
C SER A 132 -11.64 -17.26 10.97
N PRO A 133 -12.34 -18.40 11.03
CA PRO A 133 -13.52 -18.62 10.19
C PRO A 133 -14.57 -17.53 10.40
N ARG A 134 -15.00 -16.89 9.32
CA ARG A 134 -15.96 -15.79 9.36
C ARG A 134 -17.37 -16.28 9.04
N ALA A 135 -18.29 -16.12 9.98
CA ALA A 135 -19.73 -16.24 9.76
C ALA A 135 -20.35 -14.85 9.56
N PHE A 136 -21.54 -14.81 8.99
CA PHE A 136 -22.32 -13.59 8.84
C PHE A 136 -23.45 -13.52 9.87
N PRO A 137 -23.87 -12.32 10.32
CA PRO A 137 -25.07 -12.18 11.14
C PRO A 137 -26.28 -12.88 10.50
N GLY A 138 -26.98 -13.70 11.28
CA GLY A 138 -28.13 -14.48 10.82
C GLY A 138 -27.79 -15.85 10.19
N GLN A 139 -26.51 -16.23 10.13
CA GLN A 139 -26.11 -17.57 9.68
C GLN A 139 -26.42 -18.62 10.76
N GLU A 140 -27.07 -19.70 10.37
CA GLU A 140 -27.43 -20.80 11.27
C GLU A 140 -26.19 -21.43 11.94
N GLY A 141 -26.31 -21.77 13.23
CA GLY A 141 -25.23 -22.37 14.01
C GLY A 141 -24.08 -21.43 14.38
N ALA A 142 -24.20 -20.13 14.09
CA ALA A 142 -23.17 -19.13 14.39
C ALA A 142 -23.74 -17.91 15.12
N LEU A 143 -23.35 -17.75 16.40
CA LEU A 143 -23.52 -16.48 17.11
C LEU A 143 -22.31 -15.59 16.83
N VAL A 144 -22.51 -14.50 16.09
CA VAL A 144 -21.45 -13.53 15.81
C VAL A 144 -21.43 -12.46 16.90
N VAL A 145 -20.42 -12.50 17.77
CA VAL A 145 -20.13 -11.45 18.75
C VAL A 145 -18.79 -10.81 18.39
N THR A 146 -18.73 -9.48 18.47
CA THR A 146 -17.51 -8.71 18.30
C THR A 146 -17.62 -7.44 19.14
N ASP A 147 -16.52 -7.02 19.74
CA ASP A 147 -16.44 -5.83 20.58
C ASP A 147 -15.30 -4.92 20.12
N ALA A 148 -15.42 -3.63 20.40
CA ALA A 148 -14.36 -2.65 20.19
C ALA A 148 -13.28 -2.74 21.26
N ASP A 149 -13.65 -3.16 22.47
CA ASP A 149 -12.71 -3.55 23.51
C ASP A 149 -11.89 -4.78 23.08
N GLU A 150 -10.77 -5.03 23.76
CA GLU A 150 -10.10 -6.31 23.58
C GLU A 150 -11.03 -7.44 24.00
N HIS A 151 -11.00 -8.54 23.27
CA HIS A 151 -11.98 -9.61 23.42
C HIS A 151 -11.37 -11.00 23.31
N ASN A 152 -12.04 -11.98 23.91
CA ASN A 152 -11.69 -13.39 23.79
C ASN A 152 -12.10 -13.98 22.41
N GLU A 153 -11.90 -15.29 22.21
CA GLU A 153 -12.22 -15.95 20.94
C GLU A 153 -13.70 -15.89 20.55
N GLU A 154 -14.58 -15.79 21.55
CA GLU A 154 -16.03 -15.68 21.37
C GLU A 154 -16.45 -14.25 20.99
N GLY A 155 -15.62 -13.24 21.29
CA GLY A 155 -15.88 -11.83 21.00
C GLY A 155 -16.34 -11.02 22.21
N HIS A 156 -16.23 -11.56 23.42
CA HIS A 156 -16.58 -10.87 24.66
C HIS A 156 -15.37 -10.15 25.26
N LEU A 157 -15.63 -8.97 25.83
CA LEU A 157 -14.63 -8.11 26.49
C LEU A 157 -13.76 -8.88 27.49
N ILE A 158 -12.46 -8.57 27.47
CA ILE A 158 -11.46 -9.04 28.44
C ILE A 158 -10.51 -7.91 28.84
N GLU A 159 -9.88 -8.08 30.00
CA GLU A 159 -8.79 -7.20 30.50
C GLU A 159 -7.53 -7.99 30.90
N ASP A 160 -7.57 -9.33 30.82
CA ASP A 160 -6.45 -10.16 31.26
C ASP A 160 -5.26 -10.11 30.27
N ALA A 161 -4.05 -10.10 30.82
CA ALA A 161 -2.83 -9.91 30.05
C ALA A 161 -2.52 -11.08 29.09
N GLU A 162 -2.92 -12.30 29.44
CA GLU A 162 -2.64 -13.50 28.66
C GLU A 162 -3.45 -13.49 27.36
N THR A 163 -4.77 -13.35 27.46
CA THR A 163 -5.68 -13.28 26.30
C THR A 163 -5.34 -12.07 25.44
N ARG A 164 -5.08 -10.90 26.05
CA ARG A 164 -4.65 -9.68 25.35
C ARG A 164 -3.42 -9.91 24.47
N THR A 165 -2.44 -10.64 24.98
CA THR A 165 -1.21 -10.97 24.26
C THR A 165 -1.48 -11.92 23.10
N GLN A 166 -2.24 -13.00 23.34
CA GLN A 166 -2.58 -13.99 22.34
C GLN A 166 -3.38 -13.38 21.17
N MET A 167 -4.34 -12.50 21.47
CA MET A 167 -5.17 -11.83 20.46
C MET A 167 -4.41 -10.80 19.64
N MET A 168 -3.51 -10.03 20.25
CA MET A 168 -2.62 -9.15 19.48
C MET A 168 -1.78 -9.96 18.50
N GLN A 169 -1.10 -10.99 19.02
CA GLN A 169 -0.24 -11.84 18.20
C GLN A 169 -1.04 -12.49 17.07
N LYS A 170 -2.26 -12.95 17.33
CA LYS A 170 -3.16 -13.48 16.31
C LYS A 170 -3.42 -12.45 15.20
N ARG A 171 -3.82 -11.23 15.53
CA ARG A 171 -4.06 -10.18 14.52
C ARG A 171 -2.79 -9.89 13.73
N MET A 172 -1.64 -9.79 14.39
CA MET A 172 -0.36 -9.49 13.74
C MET A 172 0.18 -10.62 12.86
N ARG A 173 -0.12 -11.90 13.17
CA ARG A 173 0.28 -13.04 12.32
C ARG A 173 -0.24 -12.91 10.88
N LYS A 174 -1.37 -12.22 10.67
CA LYS A 174 -1.92 -11.98 9.34
C LYS A 174 -0.96 -11.23 8.41
N LEU A 175 -0.08 -10.36 8.96
CA LEU A 175 0.93 -9.65 8.16
C LEU A 175 1.89 -10.58 7.43
N PHE A 176 2.23 -11.73 8.01
CA PHE A 176 3.13 -12.69 7.38
C PHE A 176 2.56 -13.21 6.06
N SER A 177 1.29 -13.60 6.06
CA SER A 177 0.61 -14.09 4.85
C SER A 177 0.34 -12.94 3.89
N LEU A 178 -0.07 -11.77 4.41
CA LEU A 178 -0.32 -10.59 3.59
C LEU A 178 0.95 -10.14 2.83
N LYS A 179 2.13 -10.21 3.45
CA LYS A 179 3.40 -9.86 2.79
C LYS A 179 3.70 -10.72 1.56
N GLN A 180 3.26 -11.98 1.55
CA GLN A 180 3.45 -12.90 0.41
C GLN A 180 2.53 -12.59 -0.77
N GLU A 181 1.44 -11.86 -0.53
CA GLU A 181 0.50 -11.44 -1.56
C GLU A 181 0.94 -10.15 -2.25
N ILE A 182 1.91 -9.41 -1.68
CA ILE A 182 2.37 -8.15 -2.22
C ILE A 182 3.22 -8.38 -3.46
N ALA A 183 2.84 -7.75 -4.57
CA ALA A 183 3.60 -7.84 -5.81
C ALA A 183 4.93 -7.06 -5.69
N PRO A 184 6.02 -7.54 -6.32
CA PRO A 184 7.25 -6.77 -6.38
C PRO A 184 7.06 -5.47 -7.18
N PRO A 185 7.86 -4.43 -6.92
CA PRO A 185 7.82 -3.19 -7.69
C PRO A 185 8.07 -3.43 -9.18
N ARG A 186 7.43 -2.63 -10.05
CA ARG A 186 7.60 -2.68 -11.50
C ARG A 186 8.92 -2.02 -11.90
N LEU A 187 9.83 -2.80 -12.48
CA LEU A 187 11.05 -2.27 -13.09
C LEU A 187 10.81 -1.89 -14.56
N TYR A 188 11.24 -0.71 -14.97
CA TYR A 188 11.26 -0.25 -16.36
C TYR A 188 12.66 0.16 -16.77
N GLY A 189 13.15 -0.39 -17.89
CA GLY A 189 14.53 -0.23 -18.34
C GLY A 189 15.44 -1.41 -17.97
N PRO A 190 16.76 -1.26 -18.09
CA PRO A 190 17.70 -2.34 -17.82
C PRO A 190 17.72 -2.71 -16.32
N LYS A 191 18.04 -3.98 -16.02
CA LYS A 191 18.16 -4.48 -14.65
C LYS A 191 19.24 -3.75 -13.83
N LYS A 192 20.30 -3.32 -14.50
CA LYS A 192 21.37 -2.50 -13.92
C LYS A 192 21.41 -1.16 -14.63
N ALA A 193 21.50 -0.07 -13.87
CA ALA A 193 21.62 1.29 -14.37
C ALA A 193 22.56 2.08 -13.44
N GLU A 194 23.14 3.16 -13.92
CA GLU A 194 23.89 4.08 -13.05
C GLU A 194 22.93 4.81 -12.11
N THR A 195 21.81 5.29 -12.65
CA THR A 195 20.79 6.03 -11.90
C THR A 195 19.45 5.30 -11.90
N MET A 196 18.86 5.12 -10.72
CA MET A 196 17.51 4.60 -10.55
C MET A 196 16.54 5.69 -10.12
N LEU A 197 15.48 5.88 -10.89
CA LEU A 197 14.36 6.73 -10.51
C LEU A 197 13.30 5.89 -9.79
N ILE A 198 12.78 6.37 -8.67
CA ILE A 198 11.84 5.63 -7.83
C ILE A 198 10.56 6.45 -7.67
N GLY A 199 9.42 5.84 -7.95
CA GLY A 199 8.13 6.51 -7.84
C GLY A 199 7.01 5.59 -7.37
N TRP A 200 5.87 6.20 -7.10
CA TRP A 200 4.63 5.50 -6.76
C TRP A 200 3.40 6.30 -7.22
N GLY A 201 2.26 5.63 -7.31
CA GLY A 201 1.00 6.24 -7.71
C GLY A 201 1.08 6.89 -9.10
N SER A 202 0.43 8.04 -9.29
CA SER A 202 0.33 8.70 -10.60
C SER A 202 1.65 9.23 -11.19
N THR A 203 2.76 9.20 -10.45
CA THR A 203 4.06 9.68 -10.94
C THR A 203 4.66 8.76 -12.01
N TYR A 204 4.19 7.51 -12.14
CA TYR A 204 4.68 6.50 -13.08
C TYR A 204 4.87 7.03 -14.51
N GLY A 205 3.83 7.64 -15.09
CA GLY A 205 3.85 8.07 -16.49
C GLY A 205 4.95 9.10 -16.75
N ALA A 206 5.03 10.12 -15.89
CA ALA A 206 6.02 11.19 -16.01
C ALA A 206 7.45 10.67 -15.80
N ILE A 207 7.66 9.77 -14.84
CA ILE A 207 8.99 9.19 -14.58
C ILE A 207 9.40 8.26 -15.73
N ARG A 208 8.49 7.42 -16.24
CA ARG A 208 8.76 6.51 -17.36
C ARG A 208 9.23 7.29 -18.60
N GLU A 209 8.50 8.35 -18.95
CA GLU A 209 8.88 9.19 -20.08
C GLU A 209 10.18 9.97 -19.82
N ALA A 210 10.44 10.40 -18.58
CA ALA A 210 11.73 11.00 -18.21
C ALA A 210 12.90 10.01 -18.40
N VAL A 211 12.72 8.72 -18.06
CA VAL A 211 13.70 7.67 -18.35
C VAL A 211 13.93 7.56 -19.86
N ASP A 212 12.88 7.55 -20.67
CA ASP A 212 13.00 7.47 -22.13
C ASP A 212 13.78 8.67 -22.70
N MET A 213 13.49 9.89 -22.23
CA MET A 213 14.21 11.11 -22.61
C MET A 213 15.72 11.04 -22.26
N LEU A 214 16.04 10.66 -21.02
CA LEU A 214 17.44 10.56 -20.56
C LEU A 214 18.22 9.48 -21.31
N ARG A 215 17.57 8.35 -21.61
CA ARG A 215 18.19 7.27 -22.39
C ARG A 215 18.39 7.61 -23.85
N ALA A 216 17.53 8.45 -24.44
CA ALA A 216 17.77 9.01 -25.77
C ALA A 216 19.04 9.88 -25.80
N GLU A 217 19.39 10.50 -24.67
CA GLU A 217 20.66 11.20 -24.44
C GLU A 217 21.81 10.27 -24.00
N ARG A 218 21.63 8.94 -24.08
CA ARG A 218 22.59 7.88 -23.72
C ARG A 218 22.91 7.78 -22.22
N ALA A 219 22.10 8.35 -21.33
CA ALA A 219 22.25 8.14 -19.89
C ALA A 219 21.84 6.71 -19.47
N SER A 220 22.53 6.15 -18.47
CA SER A 220 22.24 4.83 -17.91
C SER A 220 21.21 4.95 -16.78
N VAL A 221 19.92 4.93 -17.13
CA VAL A 221 18.82 5.18 -16.19
C VAL A 221 17.75 4.09 -16.27
N ASN A 222 17.18 3.71 -15.12
CA ASN A 222 15.98 2.87 -15.02
C ASN A 222 14.96 3.45 -14.03
N LEU A 223 13.77 2.85 -13.99
CA LEU A 223 12.67 3.21 -13.09
C LEU A 223 12.25 2.01 -12.25
N LEU A 224 12.14 2.19 -10.94
CA LEU A 224 11.51 1.26 -9.99
C LEU A 224 10.20 1.89 -9.48
N HIS A 225 9.06 1.31 -9.84
CA HIS A 225 7.75 1.86 -9.49
C HIS A 225 6.99 0.97 -8.51
N LEU A 226 6.56 1.53 -7.37
CA LEU A 226 5.81 0.81 -6.35
C LEU A 226 4.30 1.01 -6.54
N ASN A 227 3.59 -0.09 -6.77
CA ASN A 227 2.14 -0.14 -6.88
C ASN A 227 1.47 -0.67 -5.61
N GLU A 228 2.24 -1.31 -4.74
CA GLU A 228 1.79 -1.91 -3.49
C GLU A 228 2.80 -1.50 -2.42
N LEU A 229 2.35 -0.66 -1.48
CA LEU A 229 3.22 0.08 -0.57
C LEU A 229 3.34 -0.59 0.80
N TRP A 230 2.27 -1.29 1.24
CA TRP A 230 2.24 -1.94 2.54
C TRP A 230 1.45 -3.25 2.52
N PRO A 231 1.97 -4.35 3.10
CA PRO A 231 3.31 -4.53 3.66
C PRO A 231 4.44 -4.22 2.68
N PHE A 232 5.52 -3.61 3.16
CA PHE A 232 6.57 -3.11 2.27
C PHE A 232 7.36 -4.26 1.62
N PRO A 233 7.62 -4.22 0.29
CA PRO A 233 8.37 -5.25 -0.42
C PRO A 233 9.90 -5.11 -0.21
N THR A 234 10.35 -5.24 1.04
CA THR A 234 11.73 -4.96 1.47
C THR A 234 12.81 -5.61 0.60
N GLU A 235 12.71 -6.92 0.38
CA GLU A 235 13.74 -7.69 -0.34
C GLU A 235 13.88 -7.21 -1.79
N ALA A 236 12.75 -7.09 -2.50
CA ALA A 236 12.75 -6.64 -3.89
C ALA A 236 13.25 -5.19 -4.04
N VAL A 237 12.95 -4.30 -3.09
CA VAL A 237 13.44 -2.92 -3.12
C VAL A 237 14.93 -2.85 -2.78
N ALA A 238 15.39 -3.59 -1.77
CA ALA A 238 16.81 -3.65 -1.40
C ALA A 238 17.65 -4.19 -2.57
N ASP A 239 17.22 -5.29 -3.20
CA ASP A 239 17.87 -5.87 -4.36
C ASP A 239 17.93 -4.89 -5.55
N ALA A 240 16.87 -4.12 -5.77
CA ALA A 240 16.84 -3.11 -6.83
C ALA A 240 17.83 -1.97 -6.56
N LEU A 241 17.86 -1.46 -5.32
CA LEU A 241 18.78 -0.40 -4.90
C LEU A 241 20.25 -0.84 -4.98
N ASP A 242 20.56 -2.08 -4.62
CA ASP A 242 21.91 -2.64 -4.68
C ASP A 242 22.42 -2.82 -6.14
N ASN A 243 21.52 -2.72 -7.14
CA ASN A 243 21.84 -2.77 -8.58
C ASN A 243 21.95 -1.38 -9.25
N ALA A 244 21.90 -0.28 -8.48
CA ALA A 244 22.08 1.07 -8.97
C ALA A 244 23.21 1.79 -8.21
N ARG A 245 23.92 2.72 -8.88
CA ARG A 245 24.95 3.55 -8.22
C ARG A 245 24.30 4.69 -7.43
N SER A 246 23.29 5.33 -8.02
CA SER A 246 22.53 6.42 -7.43
C SER A 246 21.04 6.16 -7.52
N SER A 247 20.27 6.62 -6.54
CA SER A 247 18.81 6.49 -6.51
C SER A 247 18.13 7.81 -6.15
N TYR A 248 17.08 8.16 -6.91
CA TYR A 248 16.31 9.38 -6.71
C TYR A 248 14.84 9.03 -6.53
N VAL A 249 14.26 9.44 -5.40
CA VAL A 249 12.83 9.26 -5.13
C VAL A 249 12.06 10.49 -5.62
N ILE A 250 11.07 10.28 -6.47
CA ILE A 250 10.23 11.32 -7.08
C ILE A 250 8.83 11.23 -6.49
N GLU A 251 8.43 12.27 -5.74
CA GLU A 251 7.15 12.26 -5.02
C GLU A 251 6.49 13.63 -4.99
N ASN A 252 5.15 13.61 -5.05
CA ASN A 252 4.37 14.83 -4.90
C ASN A 252 4.10 15.18 -3.43
N ASN A 253 5.14 15.39 -2.62
CA ASN A 253 5.01 15.88 -1.25
C ASN A 253 6.28 16.63 -0.81
N ALA A 254 6.22 17.34 0.31
CA ALA A 254 7.31 18.21 0.77
C ALA A 254 8.43 17.48 1.54
N THR A 255 8.17 16.28 2.08
CA THR A 255 9.09 15.61 3.02
C THR A 255 9.76 14.37 2.45
N GLY A 256 9.27 13.80 1.34
CA GLY A 256 9.76 12.54 0.78
C GLY A 256 9.31 11.32 1.57
N GLN A 257 8.00 11.13 1.74
CA GLN A 257 7.43 10.07 2.58
C GLN A 257 7.82 8.64 2.15
N LEU A 258 7.83 8.33 0.84
CA LEU A 258 8.32 7.03 0.36
C LEU A 258 9.81 6.88 0.63
N SER A 259 10.60 7.95 0.51
CA SER A 259 12.04 7.88 0.81
C SER A 259 12.30 7.50 2.27
N HIS A 260 11.50 8.01 3.21
CA HIS A 260 11.55 7.61 4.62
C HIS A 260 11.15 6.15 4.81
N LEU A 261 10.08 5.72 4.15
CA LEU A 261 9.62 4.34 4.20
C LEU A 261 10.67 3.37 3.67
N ILE A 262 11.25 3.64 2.50
CA ILE A 262 12.33 2.83 1.92
C ILE A 262 13.48 2.71 2.92
N GLN A 263 13.95 3.83 3.47
CA GLN A 263 15.07 3.83 4.41
C GLN A 263 14.75 3.05 5.68
N LYS A 264 13.56 3.23 6.25
CA LYS A 264 13.08 2.55 7.44
C LYS A 264 13.02 1.03 7.25
N GLU A 265 12.45 0.59 6.13
CA GLU A 265 12.12 -0.83 5.92
C GLU A 265 13.28 -1.63 5.30
N SER A 266 14.14 -1.00 4.51
CA SER A 266 15.28 -1.67 3.84
C SER A 266 16.65 -1.35 4.45
N GLY A 267 16.76 -0.30 5.25
CA GLY A 267 18.04 0.22 5.73
C GLY A 267 18.93 0.84 4.64
N ARG A 268 18.47 0.93 3.38
CA ARG A 268 19.21 1.53 2.27
C ARG A 268 18.99 3.04 2.22
N LYS A 269 20.07 3.78 1.96
CA LYS A 269 20.02 5.22 1.76
C LYS A 269 19.60 5.53 0.32
N ILE A 270 18.77 6.54 0.17
CA ILE A 270 18.44 7.15 -1.12
C ILE A 270 19.44 8.27 -1.39
N SER A 271 19.93 8.38 -2.62
CA SER A 271 20.92 9.40 -2.99
C SER A 271 20.33 10.80 -3.03
N GLY A 272 19.13 10.96 -3.57
CA GLY A 272 18.46 12.27 -3.66
C GLY A 272 16.93 12.18 -3.76
N ARG A 273 16.27 13.33 -3.72
CA ARG A 273 14.80 13.42 -3.76
C ARG A 273 14.39 14.52 -4.74
N ILE A 274 13.51 14.21 -5.68
CA ILE A 274 12.91 15.21 -6.57
C ILE A 274 11.48 15.41 -6.10
N LEU A 275 11.28 16.46 -5.30
CA LEU A 275 10.03 16.75 -4.63
C LEU A 275 9.25 17.86 -5.34
N LYS A 276 7.92 17.76 -5.31
CA LYS A 276 7.03 18.79 -5.86
C LYS A 276 5.70 18.85 -5.12
N TYR A 277 5.40 19.98 -4.53
CA TYR A 277 4.24 20.19 -3.63
C TYR A 277 3.49 21.49 -4.00
N ASP A 278 3.48 21.81 -5.30
CA ASP A 278 2.78 22.98 -5.84
C ASP A 278 1.32 22.67 -6.23
N GLY A 279 0.83 21.46 -6.00
CA GLY A 279 -0.50 21.01 -6.40
C GLY A 279 -0.66 20.60 -7.87
N ARG A 280 0.43 20.55 -8.65
CA ARG A 280 0.41 20.16 -10.06
C ARG A 280 1.15 18.83 -10.25
N PRO A 281 0.75 18.00 -11.22
CA PRO A 281 1.47 16.76 -11.52
C PRO A 281 2.91 17.04 -11.97
N PHE A 282 3.74 16.01 -11.93
CA PHE A 282 5.06 16.06 -12.56
C PHE A 282 4.94 16.09 -14.08
N THR A 283 5.93 16.71 -14.72
CA THR A 283 6.18 16.54 -16.15
C THR A 283 7.53 15.85 -16.33
N PRO A 284 7.72 15.09 -17.43
CA PRO A 284 9.00 14.47 -17.75
C PRO A 284 10.14 15.49 -17.78
N ALA A 285 9.91 16.66 -18.40
CA ALA A 285 10.87 17.75 -18.47
C ALA A 285 11.23 18.35 -17.10
N TYR A 286 10.31 18.36 -16.13
CA TYR A 286 10.62 18.77 -14.76
C TYR A 286 11.60 17.77 -14.14
N ILE A 287 11.29 16.47 -14.22
CA ILE A 287 12.09 15.40 -13.62
C ILE A 287 13.51 15.40 -14.22
N THR A 288 13.63 15.44 -15.56
CA THR A 288 14.94 15.43 -16.22
C THR A 288 15.77 16.67 -15.88
N ARG A 289 15.14 17.85 -15.77
CA ARG A 289 15.82 19.08 -15.39
C ARG A 289 16.32 19.03 -13.95
N GLU A 290 15.49 18.62 -13.00
CA GLU A 290 15.91 18.57 -11.59
C GLU A 290 16.97 17.49 -11.36
N LEU A 291 16.87 16.33 -12.02
CA LEU A 291 17.91 15.30 -11.94
C LEU A 291 19.28 15.81 -12.40
N LYS A 292 19.33 16.53 -13.53
CA LYS A 292 20.59 17.10 -14.04
C LYS A 292 21.22 18.13 -13.10
N LYS A 293 20.41 18.87 -12.34
CA LYS A 293 20.94 19.81 -11.33
C LYS A 293 21.60 19.07 -10.18
N GLU A 294 20.94 18.03 -9.67
CA GLU A 294 21.47 17.19 -8.60
C GLU A 294 22.81 16.55 -8.99
N ASP A 295 22.92 16.02 -10.22
CA ASP A 295 24.18 15.44 -10.72
C ASP A 295 25.32 16.49 -10.80
N CYS A 296 25.01 17.74 -11.17
CA CYS A 296 26.00 18.83 -11.21
C CYS A 296 26.48 19.25 -9.82
N ASP A 297 25.59 19.26 -8.82
CA ASP A 297 25.93 19.67 -7.45
C ASP A 297 26.74 18.58 -6.72
N HIS A 298 26.57 17.31 -7.07
CA HIS A 298 27.37 16.21 -6.53
C HIS A 298 28.75 16.10 -7.21
N GLY A 299 28.87 16.49 -8.49
CA GLY A 299 30.15 16.47 -9.22
C GLY A 299 31.13 17.60 -8.85
N ASN A 300 30.69 18.62 -8.12
CA ASN A 300 31.54 19.75 -7.67
C ASN A 300 32.04 19.63 -6.22
N ASN A 301 31.73 18.52 -5.53
CA ASN A 301 32.13 18.27 -4.14
C ASN A 301 33.20 17.16 -3.99
N ASP A 302 33.77 16.67 -5.11
CA ASP A 302 34.90 15.74 -5.15
C ASP A 302 36.20 16.43 -5.57
#